data_AF-A0A497I317-F1
#
_entry.id   AF-A0A497I317-F1
#
_cell.length_a   1.000
_cell.length_b   1.000
_cell.length_c   1.000
_cell.angle_alpha   90.00
_cell.angle_beta   90.00
_cell.angle_gamma   90.00
#
_symmetry.space_group_name_H-M   'P 1'
#
loop_
_entity.id
_entity.type
_entity.pdbx_description
1 polymer ?
#
loop_
_entity_poly.entity_id
_entity_poly.type
_entity_poly.pdbx_seq_one_letter_code
_entity_poly.pdbx_strand_id
1 'polypeptide(L)'
;MENEGVLLAERLKGWILGLIMEFRRQFEKLSPEERDAAPRTLFDLSKPCQALVIWAKDPEFQIVLLTHSTKLEDKLVEVYGPIENIHLINYIEDTVLKSSRIAGSINRKKLEDFIAHMLRRVQRLFDPLRGPLSTRIAGASRLNITPYTVGWIVTGGLQNLDKERVARDFIKDIRSSAKKPQLPTPPEKEKILLKGFGVYVYPPIWVGKEPKPTSFRERVWGTSFWIHAREKALVGIYKDRPLIITRDGYIAIGERTKAKARELLNEIMSTLLLCGVNVNTVREIDLGEATFKEGGAEFSWNPISSRAWLYYPETSFIPIFPKRRVITQDKIKNLARLAEILTSDDEIKTILLLLLEAHTYFANTEYKQALLMGWIILEEFYVKDLWLSHISKITSDKDRYSKLARWTVDQRLEALNIAQILTNEEYNLLMKIKNARNNIVHRGETPSKEIVEECLKLAISVARSYIGKHLGAKLHELW
;
A
#
# COMPACT_ATOMS: atom_id res chain seq x y z
N MET A 1 21.83 -46.38 -3.65
CA MET A 1 21.06 -45.12 -3.73
C MET A 1 21.55 -44.23 -4.88
N GLU A 2 22.83 -43.84 -4.96
CA GLU A 2 23.31 -42.95 -6.05
C GLU A 2 23.01 -43.49 -7.48
N ASN A 3 23.32 -44.76 -7.74
CA ASN A 3 23.02 -45.41 -9.04
C ASN A 3 21.53 -45.42 -9.41
N GLU A 4 20.63 -45.37 -8.43
CA GLU A 4 19.18 -45.35 -8.64
C GLU A 4 18.72 -43.94 -9.06
N GLY A 5 19.25 -42.90 -8.41
CA GLY A 5 19.00 -41.50 -8.79
C GLY A 5 19.45 -41.17 -10.22
N VAL A 6 20.62 -41.69 -10.63
CA VAL A 6 21.12 -41.51 -12.02
C VAL A 6 20.22 -42.21 -13.04
N LEU A 7 19.81 -43.47 -12.77
CA LEU A 7 18.91 -44.22 -13.65
C LEU A 7 17.53 -43.54 -13.78
N LEU A 8 17.02 -43.00 -12.68
CA LEU A 8 15.79 -42.22 -12.64
C LEU A 8 15.89 -40.92 -13.45
N ALA A 9 17.00 -40.19 -13.33
CA ALA A 9 17.25 -38.96 -14.09
C ALA A 9 17.34 -39.21 -15.61
N GLU A 10 18.04 -40.26 -16.03
CA GLU A 10 18.10 -40.65 -17.45
C GLU A 10 16.76 -41.16 -17.99
N ARG A 11 15.95 -41.85 -17.17
CA ARG A 11 14.57 -42.23 -17.55
C ARG A 11 13.69 -41.00 -17.77
N LEU A 12 13.76 -40.00 -16.89
CA LEU A 12 13.03 -38.74 -17.02
C LEU A 12 13.49 -37.95 -18.25
N LYS A 13 14.80 -37.86 -18.48
CA LYS A 13 15.39 -37.27 -19.68
C LYS A 13 14.90 -37.94 -20.96
N GLY A 14 14.91 -39.26 -21.03
CA GLY A 14 14.35 -40.04 -22.14
C GLY A 14 12.84 -39.78 -22.35
N TRP A 15 12.07 -39.63 -21.26
CA TRP A 15 10.65 -39.27 -21.34
C TRP A 15 10.44 -37.87 -21.94
N ILE A 16 11.20 -36.87 -21.51
CA ILE A 16 11.13 -35.48 -22.02
C ILE A 16 11.52 -35.42 -23.50
N LEU A 17 12.58 -36.12 -23.90
CA LEU A 17 12.98 -36.25 -25.30
C LEU A 17 11.84 -36.87 -26.14
N GLY A 18 11.18 -37.90 -25.62
CA GLY A 18 9.99 -38.51 -26.22
C GLY A 18 8.82 -37.52 -26.35
N LEU A 19 8.53 -36.75 -25.30
CA LEU A 19 7.49 -35.71 -25.33
C LEU A 19 7.78 -34.63 -26.38
N ILE A 20 9.03 -34.14 -26.47
CA ILE A 20 9.44 -33.15 -27.47
C ILE A 20 9.27 -33.71 -28.89
N MET A 21 9.65 -34.98 -29.12
CA MET A 21 9.49 -35.62 -30.42
C MET A 21 8.01 -35.83 -30.80
N GLU A 22 7.19 -36.28 -29.87
CA GLU A 22 5.77 -36.52 -30.10
C GLU A 22 4.99 -35.23 -30.26
N PHE A 23 5.29 -34.19 -29.48
CA PHE A 23 4.78 -32.83 -29.71
C PHE A 23 5.11 -32.37 -31.12
N ARG A 24 6.38 -32.46 -31.56
CA ARG A 24 6.79 -31.98 -32.89
C ARG A 24 6.10 -32.73 -34.03
N ARG A 25 5.92 -34.05 -33.90
CA ARG A 25 5.15 -34.87 -34.85
C ARG A 25 3.67 -34.47 -34.95
N GLN A 26 3.07 -33.97 -33.87
CA GLN A 26 1.71 -33.41 -33.88
C GLN A 26 1.71 -31.95 -34.36
N PHE A 27 2.74 -31.18 -34.03
CA PHE A 27 2.93 -29.78 -34.40
C PHE A 27 3.09 -29.59 -35.92
N GLU A 28 3.79 -30.51 -36.58
CA GLU A 28 3.90 -30.59 -38.04
C GLU A 28 2.55 -30.80 -38.76
N LYS A 29 1.48 -31.14 -38.02
CA LYS A 29 0.10 -31.28 -38.54
C LYS A 29 -0.76 -30.05 -38.30
N LEU A 30 -0.27 -29.07 -37.54
CA LEU A 30 -0.97 -27.81 -37.32
C LEU A 30 -0.87 -26.91 -38.54
N SER A 31 -1.89 -26.07 -38.74
CA SER A 31 -1.86 -25.01 -39.75
C SER A 31 -0.79 -23.96 -39.41
N PRO A 32 -0.34 -23.14 -40.37
CA PRO A 32 0.59 -22.04 -40.08
C PRO A 32 0.11 -21.15 -38.92
N GLU A 33 -1.18 -20.80 -38.91
CA GLU A 33 -1.80 -19.91 -37.92
C GLU A 33 -1.84 -20.53 -36.52
N GLU A 34 -2.06 -21.85 -36.44
CA GLU A 34 -1.97 -22.64 -35.20
C GLU A 34 -0.50 -22.75 -34.73
N ARG A 35 0.47 -22.95 -35.63
CA ARG A 35 1.90 -22.97 -35.27
C ARG A 35 2.36 -21.62 -34.74
N ASP A 36 1.93 -20.54 -35.38
CA ASP A 36 2.16 -19.16 -34.93
C ASP A 36 1.44 -18.83 -33.61
N ALA A 37 0.56 -19.70 -33.13
CA ALA A 37 -0.04 -19.62 -31.79
C ALA A 37 0.78 -20.32 -30.70
N ALA A 38 1.74 -21.18 -31.04
CA ALA A 38 2.50 -21.92 -30.02
C ALA A 38 3.27 -21.02 -29.04
N PRO A 39 4.04 -20.00 -29.47
CA PRO A 39 4.74 -19.11 -28.53
C PRO A 39 3.78 -18.30 -27.64
N ARG A 40 2.52 -18.14 -28.06
CA ARG A 40 1.47 -17.46 -27.28
C ARG A 40 1.00 -18.30 -26.10
N THR A 41 1.12 -19.63 -26.18
CA THR A 41 0.86 -20.56 -25.06
C THR A 41 2.01 -20.59 -24.05
N LEU A 42 1.93 -21.53 -23.11
CA LEU A 42 2.98 -21.87 -22.16
C LEU A 42 3.56 -23.28 -22.40
N PHE A 43 3.30 -23.87 -23.58
CA PHE A 43 3.49 -25.30 -23.87
C PHE A 43 4.21 -25.59 -25.21
N ASP A 44 4.99 -24.65 -25.72
CA ASP A 44 5.72 -24.77 -26.99
C ASP A 44 7.02 -25.59 -26.87
N LEU A 45 7.09 -26.71 -27.59
CA LEU A 45 8.27 -27.59 -27.70
C LEU A 45 8.81 -27.68 -29.15
N SER A 46 8.60 -26.65 -29.97
CA SER A 46 9.15 -26.54 -31.33
C SER A 46 10.70 -26.40 -31.35
N LYS A 47 11.33 -26.10 -32.50
CA LYS A 47 12.81 -26.09 -32.64
C LYS A 47 13.36 -24.66 -32.57
N PRO A 48 14.48 -24.40 -31.87
CA PRO A 48 15.19 -25.29 -30.94
C PRO A 48 14.49 -25.32 -29.57
N CYS A 49 14.49 -26.46 -28.86
CA CYS A 49 13.98 -26.53 -27.49
C CYS A 49 14.97 -27.26 -26.58
N GLN A 50 15.25 -26.66 -25.43
CA GLN A 50 16.03 -27.23 -24.34
C GLN A 50 15.18 -27.27 -23.06
N ALA A 51 15.40 -28.27 -22.21
CA ALA A 51 14.67 -28.46 -20.96
C ALA A 51 15.61 -28.60 -19.75
N LEU A 52 15.45 -27.72 -18.77
CA LEU A 52 16.09 -27.80 -17.46
C LEU A 52 15.05 -28.29 -16.44
N VAL A 53 15.29 -29.44 -15.83
CA VAL A 53 14.43 -29.98 -14.77
C VAL A 53 15.13 -29.88 -13.43
N ILE A 54 14.48 -29.22 -12.49
CA ILE A 54 14.82 -29.27 -11.07
C ILE A 54 13.83 -30.25 -10.44
N TRP A 55 14.31 -31.42 -10.04
CA TRP A 55 13.49 -32.50 -9.49
C TRP A 55 13.74 -32.63 -8.00
N ALA A 56 12.69 -32.45 -7.21
CA ALA A 56 12.69 -32.66 -5.79
C ALA A 56 11.96 -33.97 -5.42
N LYS A 57 12.42 -34.66 -4.37
CA LYS A 57 11.75 -35.80 -3.74
C LYS A 57 11.28 -35.46 -2.32
N ASP A 58 10.31 -36.24 -1.86
CA ASP A 58 9.81 -36.26 -0.49
C ASP A 58 9.26 -34.91 0.02
N PRO A 59 8.07 -34.47 -0.46
CA PRO A 59 7.27 -35.06 -1.53
C PRO A 59 7.80 -34.72 -2.94
N GLU A 60 7.46 -35.57 -3.91
CA GLU A 60 8.00 -35.49 -5.28
C GLU A 60 7.38 -34.36 -6.11
N PHE A 61 8.21 -33.47 -6.66
CA PHE A 61 7.80 -32.45 -7.63
C PHE A 61 8.92 -32.07 -8.59
N GLN A 62 8.54 -31.45 -9.72
CA GLN A 62 9.50 -30.98 -10.72
C GLN A 62 9.18 -29.54 -11.13
N ILE A 63 10.19 -28.67 -11.12
CA ILE A 63 10.14 -27.38 -11.82
C ILE A 63 10.83 -27.60 -13.16
N VAL A 64 10.08 -27.50 -14.25
CA VAL A 64 10.58 -27.72 -15.60
C VAL A 64 10.66 -26.37 -16.30
N LEU A 65 11.85 -25.96 -16.69
CA LEU A 65 12.12 -24.75 -17.46
C LEU A 65 12.39 -25.16 -18.91
N LEU A 66 11.55 -24.68 -19.82
CA LEU A 66 11.72 -24.88 -21.25
C LEU A 66 12.25 -23.59 -21.85
N THR A 67 13.35 -23.66 -22.58
CA THR A 67 13.91 -22.52 -23.28
C THR A 67 14.12 -22.82 -24.76
N HIS A 68 14.04 -21.79 -25.60
CA HIS A 68 14.29 -21.85 -27.03
C HIS A 68 15.52 -21.00 -27.33
N SER A 69 16.71 -21.60 -27.13
CA SER A 69 18.01 -20.95 -27.30
C SER A 69 18.73 -21.51 -28.53
N THR A 70 19.16 -20.63 -29.44
CA THR A 70 20.00 -20.98 -30.59
C THR A 70 21.48 -21.16 -30.23
N LYS A 71 21.87 -20.83 -28.98
CA LYS A 71 23.25 -20.97 -28.47
C LYS A 71 23.52 -22.33 -27.80
N LEU A 72 22.49 -23.17 -27.70
CA LEU A 72 22.54 -24.50 -27.12
C LEU A 72 22.03 -25.50 -28.16
N GLU A 73 22.51 -26.72 -28.13
CA GLU A 73 22.03 -27.77 -29.01
C GLU A 73 20.53 -28.07 -28.80
N ASP A 74 19.83 -28.41 -29.88
CA ASP A 74 18.41 -28.78 -29.82
C ASP A 74 18.26 -30.08 -29.02
N LYS A 75 17.22 -30.15 -28.18
CA LYS A 75 16.95 -31.25 -27.24
C LYS A 75 18.03 -31.45 -26.16
N LEU A 76 18.84 -30.43 -25.82
CA LEU A 76 19.58 -30.46 -24.56
C LEU A 76 18.59 -30.57 -23.39
N VAL A 77 18.71 -31.65 -22.63
CA VAL A 77 17.90 -31.88 -21.43
C VAL A 77 18.84 -32.10 -20.24
N GLU A 78 18.78 -31.17 -19.28
CA GLU A 78 19.53 -31.24 -18.03
C GLU A 78 18.55 -31.59 -16.89
N VAL A 79 18.85 -32.65 -16.13
CA VAL A 79 18.03 -33.08 -14.99
C VAL A 79 18.85 -32.99 -13.72
N TYR A 80 18.39 -32.17 -12.78
CA TYR A 80 18.98 -31.98 -11.46
C TYR A 80 18.08 -32.59 -10.41
N GLY A 81 18.34 -33.85 -10.06
CA GLY A 81 17.66 -34.59 -9.00
C GLY A 81 17.46 -36.08 -9.31
N PRO A 82 16.68 -36.79 -8.47
CA PRO A 82 15.85 -36.25 -7.38
C PRO A 82 16.66 -35.70 -6.20
N ILE A 83 16.36 -34.47 -5.78
CA ILE A 83 16.99 -33.74 -4.65
C ILE A 83 16.06 -33.79 -3.43
N GLU A 84 16.58 -34.01 -2.23
CA GLU A 84 15.78 -33.90 -1.01
C GLU A 84 15.33 -32.44 -0.80
N ASN A 85 14.04 -32.25 -0.51
CA ASN A 85 13.44 -30.91 -0.39
C ASN A 85 14.16 -29.98 0.59
N ILE A 86 14.73 -30.53 1.66
CA ILE A 86 15.53 -29.79 2.66
C ILE A 86 16.81 -29.17 2.07
N HIS A 87 17.34 -29.71 0.98
CA HIS A 87 18.55 -29.24 0.31
C HIS A 87 18.25 -28.44 -0.97
N LEU A 88 16.99 -28.43 -1.42
CA LEU A 88 16.61 -27.92 -2.75
C LEU A 88 17.01 -26.46 -3.00
N ILE A 89 16.77 -25.54 -2.06
CA ILE A 89 17.09 -24.12 -2.26
C ILE A 89 18.60 -23.92 -2.41
N ASN A 90 19.39 -24.51 -1.52
CA ASN A 90 20.85 -24.43 -1.56
C ASN A 90 21.39 -25.11 -2.82
N TYR A 91 20.85 -26.26 -3.21
CA TYR A 91 21.25 -26.95 -4.43
C TYR A 91 20.90 -26.16 -5.70
N ILE A 92 19.77 -25.44 -5.72
CA ILE A 92 19.44 -24.50 -6.80
C ILE A 92 20.47 -23.37 -6.85
N GLU A 93 20.78 -22.74 -5.72
CA GLU A 93 21.68 -21.58 -5.67
C GLU A 93 23.15 -21.95 -5.93
N ASP A 94 23.63 -23.06 -5.38
CA ASP A 94 25.02 -23.50 -5.45
C ASP A 94 25.36 -24.38 -6.65
N THR A 95 24.39 -25.17 -7.14
CA THR A 95 24.61 -26.07 -8.28
C THR A 95 23.86 -25.58 -9.51
N VAL A 96 22.53 -25.54 -9.50
CA VAL A 96 21.73 -25.32 -10.74
C VAL A 96 22.03 -23.96 -11.37
N LEU A 97 22.00 -22.87 -10.59
CA LEU A 97 22.24 -21.51 -11.07
C LEU A 97 23.70 -21.22 -11.44
N LYS A 98 24.65 -22.09 -11.08
CA LYS A 98 26.08 -21.95 -11.38
C LYS A 98 26.57 -22.88 -12.50
N SER A 99 26.03 -24.09 -12.60
CA SER A 99 26.53 -25.16 -13.48
C SER A 99 25.69 -25.40 -14.75
N SER A 100 24.41 -25.06 -14.75
CA SER A 100 23.51 -25.35 -15.86
C SER A 100 23.80 -24.46 -17.08
N ARG A 101 24.00 -25.08 -18.25
CA ARG A 101 24.19 -24.34 -19.51
C ARG A 101 22.89 -23.68 -19.95
N ILE A 102 21.76 -24.33 -19.65
CA ILE A 102 20.42 -23.77 -19.83
C ILE A 102 20.23 -22.54 -18.93
N ALA A 103 20.54 -22.62 -17.62
CA ALA A 103 20.43 -21.49 -16.71
C ALA A 103 21.34 -20.33 -17.12
N GLY A 104 22.59 -20.61 -17.50
CA GLY A 104 23.56 -19.63 -17.99
C GLY A 104 23.16 -18.93 -19.30
N SER A 105 22.24 -19.51 -20.08
CA SER A 105 21.68 -18.88 -21.29
C SER A 105 20.53 -17.89 -20.99
N ILE A 106 20.00 -17.89 -19.78
CA ILE A 106 18.89 -17.04 -19.32
C ILE A 106 19.45 -15.90 -18.46
N ASN A 107 18.81 -14.74 -18.45
CA ASN A 107 19.19 -13.68 -17.52
C ASN A 107 19.03 -14.17 -16.06
N ARG A 108 20.16 -14.32 -15.35
CA ARG A 108 20.23 -14.88 -13.99
C ARG A 108 19.20 -14.26 -13.04
N LYS A 109 19.08 -12.93 -12.98
CA LYS A 109 18.13 -12.24 -12.10
C LYS A 109 16.66 -12.59 -12.41
N LYS A 110 16.28 -12.65 -13.69
CA LYS A 110 14.93 -13.07 -14.09
C LYS A 110 14.68 -14.54 -13.77
N LEU A 111 15.65 -15.42 -14.06
CA LEU A 111 15.57 -16.86 -13.80
C LEU A 111 15.38 -17.14 -12.31
N GLU A 112 16.19 -16.48 -11.49
CA GLU A 112 16.01 -16.35 -10.06
C GLU A 112 14.55 -15.95 -9.76
N ASP A 113 14.13 -14.71 -10.05
CA ASP A 113 12.80 -14.16 -9.72
C ASP A 113 11.60 -15.02 -10.19
N PHE A 114 11.81 -15.89 -11.17
CA PHE A 114 10.85 -16.87 -11.63
C PHE A 114 10.87 -18.20 -10.84
N ILE A 115 12.01 -18.84 -10.65
CA ILE A 115 12.12 -20.04 -9.79
C ILE A 115 11.59 -19.72 -8.40
N ALA A 116 11.89 -18.51 -7.92
CA ALA A 116 11.27 -17.84 -6.79
C ALA A 116 9.74 -17.97 -6.73
N HIS A 117 9.05 -17.44 -7.74
CA HIS A 117 7.60 -17.48 -7.84
C HIS A 117 7.06 -18.92 -7.88
N MET A 118 7.76 -19.82 -8.57
CA MET A 118 7.37 -21.21 -8.73
C MET A 118 7.49 -21.99 -7.41
N LEU A 119 8.57 -21.82 -6.65
CA LEU A 119 8.75 -22.46 -5.33
C LEU A 119 7.66 -22.04 -4.33
N ARG A 120 7.26 -20.75 -4.29
CA ARG A 120 6.09 -20.34 -3.49
C ARG A 120 4.80 -21.06 -3.88
N ARG A 121 4.60 -21.28 -5.18
CA ARG A 121 3.42 -21.98 -5.70
C ARG A 121 3.47 -23.47 -5.39
N VAL A 122 4.64 -24.11 -5.46
CA VAL A 122 4.86 -25.50 -5.03
C VAL A 122 4.51 -25.69 -3.56
N GLN A 123 4.97 -24.81 -2.67
CA GLN A 123 4.67 -24.89 -1.23
C GLN A 123 3.15 -24.84 -0.94
N ARG A 124 2.37 -24.12 -1.76
CA ARG A 124 0.90 -24.09 -1.68
C ARG A 124 0.22 -25.34 -2.26
N LEU A 125 0.94 -26.19 -2.98
CA LEU A 125 0.42 -27.42 -3.59
C LEU A 125 0.67 -28.65 -2.71
N PHE A 126 1.85 -28.75 -2.08
CA PHE A 126 2.30 -29.92 -1.30
C PHE A 126 1.90 -29.94 0.17
N ASP A 127 0.68 -29.48 0.44
CA ASP A 127 0.03 -29.64 1.73
C ASP A 127 -0.30 -31.12 1.97
N PRO A 128 0.32 -31.81 2.95
CA PRO A 128 0.18 -33.26 3.14
C PRO A 128 -1.25 -33.68 3.51
N LEU A 129 -2.08 -32.74 3.99
CA LEU A 129 -3.49 -32.99 4.32
C LEU A 129 -4.38 -33.12 3.07
N ARG A 130 -3.86 -32.82 1.88
CA ARG A 130 -4.57 -32.98 0.59
C ARG A 130 -4.39 -34.36 -0.04
N GLY A 131 -3.73 -35.29 0.67
CA GLY A 131 -3.42 -36.62 0.20
C GLY A 131 -2.25 -36.65 -0.79
N PRO A 132 -1.87 -37.84 -1.30
CA PRO A 132 -0.82 -37.96 -2.30
C PRO A 132 -1.25 -37.25 -3.59
N LEU A 133 -0.49 -36.24 -4.00
CA LEU A 133 -0.80 -35.51 -5.22
C LEU A 133 -0.63 -36.43 -6.43
N SER A 134 -1.69 -36.57 -7.23
CA SER A 134 -1.61 -37.25 -8.51
C SER A 134 -0.63 -36.55 -9.45
N THR A 135 0.02 -37.33 -10.31
CA THR A 135 0.97 -36.76 -11.26
C THR A 135 0.26 -35.85 -12.25
N ARG A 136 0.67 -34.57 -12.34
CA ARG A 136 0.14 -33.61 -13.33
C ARG A 136 1.01 -32.36 -13.43
N ILE A 137 0.89 -31.65 -14.54
CA ILE A 137 1.36 -30.26 -14.66
C ILE A 137 0.36 -29.37 -13.88
N ALA A 138 0.75 -28.99 -12.66
CA ALA A 138 -0.08 -28.26 -11.70
C ALA A 138 -0.10 -26.73 -11.94
N GLY A 139 0.76 -26.22 -12.82
CA GLY A 139 0.70 -24.84 -13.29
C GLY A 139 1.83 -24.50 -14.25
N ALA A 140 1.62 -23.49 -15.09
CA ALA A 140 2.63 -22.96 -16.00
C ALA A 140 2.72 -21.43 -15.85
N SER A 141 3.85 -20.84 -16.21
CA SER A 141 4.07 -19.39 -16.26
C SER A 141 5.20 -19.02 -17.23
N ARG A 142 5.12 -17.85 -17.88
CA ARG A 142 6.18 -17.37 -18.78
C ARG A 142 7.27 -16.64 -17.99
N LEU A 143 8.53 -16.93 -18.29
CA LEU A 143 9.71 -16.33 -17.68
C LEU A 143 10.30 -15.23 -18.57
N ASN A 144 10.56 -15.52 -19.84
CA ASN A 144 11.28 -14.62 -20.73
C ASN A 144 10.82 -14.79 -22.19
N ILE A 145 11.10 -13.79 -23.04
CA ILE A 145 10.75 -13.80 -24.47
C ILE A 145 11.98 -14.09 -25.35
N THR A 146 13.19 -13.72 -24.91
CA THR A 146 14.43 -13.94 -25.68
C THR A 146 15.58 -14.33 -24.73
N PRO A 147 16.02 -15.61 -24.73
CA PRO A 147 15.36 -16.75 -25.36
C PRO A 147 13.93 -16.94 -24.80
N TYR A 148 12.99 -17.41 -25.63
CA TYR A 148 11.64 -17.71 -25.17
C TYR A 148 11.74 -18.77 -24.09
N THR A 149 11.24 -18.47 -22.89
CA THR A 149 11.39 -19.32 -21.72
C THR A 149 10.09 -19.37 -20.95
N VAL A 150 9.61 -20.57 -20.68
CA VAL A 150 8.44 -20.86 -19.83
C VAL A 150 8.86 -21.84 -18.74
N GLY A 151 8.13 -21.85 -17.64
CA GLY A 151 8.30 -22.86 -16.62
C GLY A 151 6.99 -23.49 -16.20
N TRP A 152 7.07 -24.78 -15.85
CA TRP A 152 5.99 -25.59 -15.32
C TRP A 152 6.29 -26.00 -13.89
N ILE A 153 5.23 -26.17 -13.09
CA ILE A 153 5.24 -26.93 -11.85
C ILE A 153 4.56 -28.25 -12.15
N VAL A 154 5.24 -29.35 -11.85
CA VAL A 154 4.70 -30.71 -11.95
C VAL A 154 4.64 -31.29 -10.55
N THR A 155 3.49 -31.87 -10.19
CA THR A 155 3.35 -32.67 -8.98
C THR A 155 3.63 -34.13 -9.32
N GLY A 156 4.41 -34.84 -8.50
CA GLY A 156 4.97 -36.15 -8.87
C GLY A 156 5.94 -36.08 -10.06
N GLY A 157 6.42 -37.23 -10.50
CA GLY A 157 7.36 -37.33 -11.62
C GLY A 157 6.70 -37.36 -12.99
N LEU A 158 7.09 -36.45 -13.90
CA LEU A 158 6.58 -36.40 -15.29
C LEU A 158 6.60 -37.76 -16.01
N GLN A 159 7.59 -38.60 -15.71
CA GLN A 159 7.78 -39.93 -16.30
C GLN A 159 6.60 -40.89 -16.08
N ASN A 160 5.66 -40.56 -15.18
CA ASN A 160 4.44 -41.31 -14.91
C ASN A 160 3.23 -40.82 -15.75
N LEU A 161 3.40 -39.76 -16.54
CA LEU A 161 2.38 -39.28 -17.48
C LEU A 161 2.50 -39.97 -18.85
N ASP A 162 1.36 -40.15 -19.51
CA ASP A 162 1.26 -40.48 -20.93
C ASP A 162 1.70 -39.26 -21.76
N LYS A 163 2.88 -39.33 -22.39
CA LYS A 163 3.49 -38.24 -23.16
C LYS A 163 2.70 -37.94 -24.44
N GLU A 164 2.10 -38.94 -25.06
CA GLU A 164 1.24 -38.78 -26.25
C GLU A 164 -0.03 -37.98 -25.89
N ARG A 165 -0.59 -38.21 -24.71
CA ARG A 165 -1.70 -37.44 -24.14
C ARG A 165 -1.27 -36.02 -23.79
N VAL A 166 -0.17 -35.85 -23.08
CA VAL A 166 0.35 -34.51 -22.73
C VAL A 166 0.63 -33.67 -23.99
N ALA A 167 1.22 -34.27 -25.03
CA ALA A 167 1.40 -33.62 -26.33
C ALA A 167 0.06 -33.24 -26.98
N ARG A 168 -0.95 -34.11 -26.98
CA ARG A 168 -2.30 -33.79 -27.48
C ARG A 168 -2.95 -32.64 -26.71
N ASP A 169 -2.80 -32.62 -25.39
CA ASP A 169 -3.36 -31.57 -24.53
C ASP A 169 -2.68 -30.21 -24.80
N PHE A 170 -1.35 -30.18 -24.98
CA PHE A 170 -0.64 -28.96 -25.41
C PHE A 170 -1.08 -28.46 -26.78
N ILE A 171 -1.21 -29.36 -27.75
CA ILE A 171 -1.70 -29.03 -29.09
C ILE A 171 -3.14 -28.50 -29.03
N LYS A 172 -3.99 -29.08 -28.17
CA LYS A 172 -5.34 -28.59 -27.88
C LYS A 172 -5.31 -27.21 -27.22
N ASP A 173 -4.35 -26.91 -26.35
CA ASP A 173 -4.19 -25.60 -25.74
C ASP A 173 -3.66 -24.55 -26.71
N ILE A 174 -2.84 -24.92 -27.70
CA ILE A 174 -2.47 -24.06 -28.83
C ILE A 174 -3.73 -23.69 -29.64
N ARG A 175 -4.59 -24.67 -29.93
CA ARG A 175 -5.89 -24.46 -30.59
C ARG A 175 -6.89 -23.66 -29.74
N SER A 176 -6.92 -23.87 -28.43
CA SER A 176 -7.84 -23.19 -27.52
C SER A 176 -7.37 -21.79 -27.17
N SER A 177 -6.05 -21.52 -27.21
CA SER A 177 -5.46 -20.19 -26.99
C SER A 177 -5.72 -19.21 -28.12
N ALA A 178 -6.43 -19.64 -29.16
CA ALA A 178 -7.33 -18.76 -29.87
C ALA A 178 -8.53 -18.25 -28.98
N LYS A 179 -8.46 -18.20 -27.59
CA LYS A 179 -9.46 -17.87 -26.46
C LYS A 179 -8.85 -17.36 -25.04
N LYS A 180 -9.43 -17.61 -23.80
CA LYS A 180 -9.18 -16.87 -22.47
C LYS A 180 -9.34 -17.61 -21.04
N PRO A 181 -8.86 -17.10 -19.84
CA PRO A 181 -8.87 -17.73 -18.44
C PRO A 181 -9.29 -16.87 -17.14
N GLN A 182 -9.17 -17.37 -15.85
CA GLN A 182 -9.58 -16.77 -14.50
C GLN A 182 -8.76 -17.20 -13.18
N LEU A 183 -8.97 -16.62 -11.93
CA LEU A 183 -8.21 -16.86 -10.61
C LEU A 183 -8.90 -16.55 -9.18
N PRO A 184 -8.31 -16.87 -7.95
CA PRO A 184 -8.94 -16.90 -6.56
C PRO A 184 -8.35 -16.06 -5.31
N THR A 185 -8.30 -16.57 -4.03
CA THR A 185 -8.56 -15.90 -2.67
C THR A 185 -7.56 -16.04 -1.41
N PRO A 186 -7.77 -15.42 -0.18
CA PRO A 186 -6.78 -15.22 0.99
C PRO A 186 -7.14 -15.57 2.53
N PRO A 187 -6.29 -15.30 3.61
CA PRO A 187 -6.34 -15.83 5.05
C PRO A 187 -6.24 -14.86 6.35
N GLU A 188 -5.85 -15.32 7.60
CA GLU A 188 -6.31 -14.80 8.99
C GLU A 188 -5.38 -14.38 10.27
N LYS A 189 -5.47 -14.96 11.54
CA LYS A 189 -5.52 -14.33 12.96
C LYS A 189 -4.46 -14.65 14.14
N GLU A 190 -4.46 -13.98 15.36
CA GLU A 190 -3.52 -14.07 16.58
C GLU A 190 -3.95 -13.53 18.08
N LYS A 191 -3.06 -12.96 19.00
CA LYS A 191 -3.17 -12.41 20.46
C LYS A 191 -3.80 -10.96 20.70
N ILE A 192 -3.45 -10.04 21.69
CA ILE A 192 -3.84 -8.56 21.80
C ILE A 192 -2.89 -7.61 22.63
N LEU A 193 -2.32 -6.55 22.01
CA LEU A 193 -1.62 -5.37 22.57
C LEU A 193 -2.45 -4.08 22.60
N LEU A 194 -3.28 -3.86 21.57
CA LEU A 194 -4.16 -2.71 21.43
C LEU A 194 -5.44 -3.22 20.78
N LYS A 195 -6.58 -2.98 21.42
CA LYS A 195 -7.91 -3.19 20.83
C LYS A 195 -8.62 -1.84 20.79
N GLY A 196 -9.06 -1.45 19.61
CA GLY A 196 -9.73 -0.16 19.39
C GLY A 196 -9.95 0.07 17.90
N PHE A 197 -9.73 1.31 17.45
CA PHE A 197 -9.91 1.68 16.06
C PHE A 197 -8.64 2.27 15.46
N GLY A 198 -8.49 2.10 14.16
CA GLY A 198 -7.40 2.68 13.41
C GLY A 198 -7.74 3.00 11.96
N VAL A 199 -6.83 3.72 11.33
CA VAL A 199 -6.99 4.30 10.00
C VAL A 199 -5.64 4.51 9.33
N TYR A 200 -5.60 4.41 8.01
CA TYR A 200 -4.45 4.88 7.25
C TYR A 200 -4.41 6.42 7.18
N VAL A 201 -3.22 7.00 7.28
CA VAL A 201 -3.02 8.37 6.84
C VAL A 201 -3.35 8.47 5.34
N TYR A 202 -4.08 9.51 4.93
CA TYR A 202 -4.43 9.76 3.53
C TYR A 202 -4.20 11.24 3.18
N PRO A 203 -3.48 11.57 2.09
CA PRO A 203 -2.75 10.67 1.18
C PRO A 203 -1.76 9.74 1.89
N PRO A 204 -1.54 8.52 1.38
CA PRO A 204 -0.76 7.50 2.06
C PRO A 204 0.72 7.87 2.21
N ILE A 205 1.31 7.42 3.31
CA ILE A 205 2.69 7.73 3.69
C ILE A 205 3.53 6.46 3.87
N TRP A 206 4.84 6.65 4.05
CA TRP A 206 5.75 5.64 4.60
C TRP A 206 6.63 6.26 5.67
N VAL A 207 6.78 5.60 6.82
CA VAL A 207 7.55 6.10 7.97
C VAL A 207 8.97 5.52 7.96
N GLY A 208 9.96 6.40 7.86
CA GLY A 208 11.38 6.02 7.73
C GLY A 208 11.74 5.64 6.30
N LYS A 209 12.65 4.69 6.12
CA LYS A 209 13.10 4.25 4.78
C LYS A 209 12.10 3.26 4.15
N GLU A 210 11.79 3.48 2.87
CA GLU A 210 11.06 2.52 2.03
C GLU A 210 11.89 1.21 1.89
N PRO A 211 11.31 0.01 2.08
CA PRO A 211 12.07 -1.24 2.04
C PRO A 211 12.58 -1.54 0.63
N LYS A 212 13.66 -2.33 0.53
CA LYS A 212 14.21 -2.83 -0.75
C LYS A 212 14.60 -4.29 -0.58
N PRO A 213 14.24 -5.21 -1.50
CA PRO A 213 14.65 -6.60 -1.44
C PRO A 213 16.16 -6.74 -1.68
N THR A 214 16.83 -7.61 -0.92
CA THR A 214 18.29 -7.74 -0.91
C THR A 214 18.80 -9.08 -1.46
N SER A 215 18.19 -10.22 -1.14
CA SER A 215 18.66 -11.55 -1.58
C SER A 215 17.83 -12.18 -2.72
N PHE A 216 18.35 -13.24 -3.36
CA PHE A 216 17.52 -14.09 -4.23
C PHE A 216 16.40 -14.71 -3.42
N ARG A 217 16.73 -15.32 -2.27
CA ARG A 217 15.75 -15.84 -1.30
C ARG A 217 14.67 -14.80 -0.97
N GLU A 218 14.97 -13.55 -0.65
CA GLU A 218 13.92 -12.53 -0.48
C GLU A 218 13.09 -12.31 -1.74
N ARG A 219 13.63 -12.39 -2.96
CA ARG A 219 12.81 -12.36 -4.18
C ARG A 219 11.96 -13.64 -4.34
N VAL A 220 12.45 -14.81 -3.86
CA VAL A 220 11.73 -16.10 -3.66
C VAL A 220 10.57 -16.00 -2.69
N TRP A 221 10.69 -15.22 -1.62
CA TRP A 221 9.61 -15.03 -0.65
C TRP A 221 8.82 -13.73 -0.89
N GLY A 222 9.32 -12.89 -1.80
CA GLY A 222 8.91 -11.50 -2.01
C GLY A 222 9.66 -10.62 -1.02
N THR A 223 9.99 -9.37 -1.41
CA THR A 223 10.21 -8.39 -0.33
C THR A 223 8.96 -8.50 0.51
N SER A 224 9.14 -8.86 1.77
CA SER A 224 8.03 -8.91 2.69
C SER A 224 7.73 -7.48 3.12
N PHE A 225 7.37 -6.64 2.13
CA PHE A 225 6.87 -5.29 2.30
C PHE A 225 5.74 -5.29 3.31
N TRP A 226 5.01 -6.40 3.45
CA TRP A 226 4.01 -6.67 4.49
C TRP A 226 4.55 -6.94 5.89
N ILE A 227 5.60 -7.76 6.03
CA ILE A 227 6.29 -7.96 7.31
C ILE A 227 6.81 -6.60 7.78
N HIS A 228 7.43 -5.82 6.89
CA HIS A 228 7.94 -4.49 7.19
C HIS A 228 6.88 -3.38 7.26
N ALA A 229 5.74 -3.50 6.56
CA ALA A 229 4.64 -2.52 6.61
C ALA A 229 3.98 -2.51 7.98
N ARG A 230 3.72 -3.72 8.50
CA ARG A 230 3.11 -3.96 9.81
C ARG A 230 4.11 -3.80 10.98
N GLU A 231 5.39 -3.57 10.70
CA GLU A 231 6.32 -3.13 11.75
C GLU A 231 5.81 -1.85 12.40
N LYS A 232 5.93 -1.81 13.72
CA LYS A 232 5.49 -0.70 14.55
C LYS A 232 6.57 0.39 14.46
N ALA A 233 6.32 1.45 13.71
CA ALA A 233 7.19 2.62 13.59
C ALA A 233 7.21 3.47 14.89
N LEU A 234 6.09 3.45 15.60
CA LEU A 234 5.92 3.97 16.96
C LEU A 234 4.99 3.02 17.74
N VAL A 235 5.36 2.74 18.99
CA VAL A 235 4.44 2.27 20.03
C VAL A 235 4.57 3.28 21.16
N GLY A 236 3.45 3.83 21.62
CA GLY A 236 3.45 4.88 22.63
C GLY A 236 2.09 5.04 23.29
N ILE A 237 1.92 6.18 23.96
CA ILE A 237 0.69 6.56 24.64
C ILE A 237 0.25 7.92 24.08
N TYR A 238 -1.05 8.14 23.98
CA TYR A 238 -1.66 9.42 23.65
C TYR A 238 -2.91 9.63 24.51
N LYS A 239 -2.92 10.64 25.39
CA LYS A 239 -4.01 10.89 26.35
C LYS A 239 -4.44 9.60 27.07
N ASP A 240 -3.46 9.00 27.75
CA ASP A 240 -3.56 7.74 28.52
C ASP A 240 -4.00 6.49 27.73
N ARG A 241 -4.02 6.54 26.40
CA ARG A 241 -4.43 5.40 25.53
C ARG A 241 -3.24 4.84 24.76
N PRO A 242 -3.13 3.51 24.60
CA PRO A 242 -2.15 2.91 23.68
C PRO A 242 -2.30 3.48 22.27
N LEU A 243 -1.18 3.90 21.68
CA LEU A 243 -1.06 4.38 20.31
C LEU A 243 -0.05 3.51 19.55
N ILE A 244 -0.44 3.02 18.38
CA ILE A 244 0.46 2.32 17.46
C ILE A 244 0.43 3.01 16.10
N ILE A 245 1.62 3.32 15.58
CA ILE A 245 1.81 3.79 14.20
C ILE A 245 2.69 2.77 13.48
N THR A 246 2.25 2.27 12.33
CA THR A 246 3.00 1.31 11.51
C THR A 246 3.88 2.01 10.47
N ARG A 247 4.83 1.29 9.87
CA ARG A 247 5.71 1.88 8.83
C ARG A 247 4.97 2.23 7.55
N ASP A 248 3.87 1.55 7.25
CA ASP A 248 2.94 1.91 6.17
C ASP A 248 1.90 2.97 6.58
N GLY A 249 2.10 3.69 7.68
CA GLY A 249 1.28 4.84 8.05
C GLY A 249 -0.16 4.51 8.43
N TYR A 250 -0.42 3.29 8.93
CA TYR A 250 -1.60 3.03 9.73
C TYR A 250 -1.41 3.61 11.13
N ILE A 251 -2.45 4.23 11.68
CA ILE A 251 -2.48 4.78 13.03
C ILE A 251 -3.66 4.14 13.75
N ALA A 252 -3.41 3.51 14.90
CA ALA A 252 -4.41 2.86 15.73
C ALA A 252 -4.34 3.34 17.17
N ILE A 253 -5.51 3.55 17.79
CA ILE A 253 -5.63 3.99 19.17
C ILE A 253 -6.51 3.05 19.99
N GLY A 254 -6.09 2.75 21.22
CA GLY A 254 -6.76 1.87 22.19
C GLY A 254 -8.00 2.50 22.82
N GLU A 255 -8.94 2.96 21.99
CA GLU A 255 -10.21 3.57 22.39
C GLU A 255 -11.38 2.65 21.96
N ARG A 256 -12.34 2.43 22.87
CA ARG A 256 -13.46 1.50 22.68
C ARG A 256 -14.62 2.10 21.90
N THR A 257 -14.72 3.42 21.87
CA THR A 257 -15.81 4.14 21.21
C THR A 257 -15.35 4.74 19.88
N LYS A 258 -15.99 4.33 18.77
CA LYS A 258 -15.63 4.75 17.40
C LYS A 258 -15.63 6.28 17.25
N ALA A 259 -16.57 6.97 17.90
CA ALA A 259 -16.66 8.42 17.93
C ALA A 259 -15.44 9.08 18.62
N LYS A 260 -15.02 8.60 19.80
CA LYS A 260 -13.86 9.17 20.51
C LYS A 260 -12.55 8.81 19.82
N ALA A 261 -12.44 7.61 19.27
CA ALA A 261 -11.30 7.23 18.45
C ALA A 261 -11.15 8.15 17.22
N ARG A 262 -12.27 8.50 16.55
CA ARG A 262 -12.29 9.48 15.45
C ARG A 262 -11.81 10.86 15.87
N GLU A 263 -12.22 11.33 17.05
CA GLU A 263 -11.80 12.61 17.61
C GLU A 263 -10.28 12.63 17.83
N LEU A 264 -9.76 11.67 18.61
CA LEU A 264 -8.34 11.56 18.96
C LEU A 264 -7.45 11.34 17.73
N LEU A 265 -7.89 10.54 16.75
CA LEU A 265 -7.16 10.37 15.48
C LEU A 265 -7.15 11.66 14.66
N ASN A 266 -8.19 12.49 14.71
CA ASN A 266 -8.19 13.79 14.02
C ASN A 266 -7.33 14.84 14.73
N GLU A 267 -7.18 14.79 16.06
CA GLU A 267 -6.17 15.59 16.79
C GLU A 267 -4.74 15.27 16.32
N ILE A 268 -4.45 13.99 16.05
CA ILE A 268 -3.17 13.55 15.50
C ILE A 268 -3.01 13.99 14.02
N MET A 269 -4.08 13.90 13.21
CA MET A 269 -4.04 14.30 11.80
C MET A 269 -3.92 15.82 11.63
N SER A 270 -4.58 16.64 12.43
CA SER A 270 -4.43 18.11 12.37
C SER A 270 -3.01 18.54 12.74
N THR A 271 -2.38 17.83 13.69
CA THR A 271 -0.97 18.03 14.04
C THR A 271 -0.02 17.59 12.91
N LEU A 272 -0.32 16.49 12.19
CA LEU A 272 0.41 16.11 10.98
C LEU A 272 0.31 17.17 9.88
N LEU A 273 -0.87 17.74 9.67
CA LEU A 273 -1.12 18.81 8.70
C LEU A 273 -0.28 20.06 9.02
N LEU A 274 -0.29 20.47 10.29
CA LEU A 274 0.56 21.56 10.81
C LEU A 274 2.06 21.30 10.53
N CYS A 275 2.52 20.05 10.65
CA CYS A 275 3.89 19.62 10.37
C CYS A 275 4.25 19.50 8.87
N GLY A 276 3.38 20.01 7.98
CA GLY A 276 3.59 20.01 6.52
C GLY A 276 3.38 18.65 5.84
N VAL A 277 2.69 17.72 6.52
CA VAL A 277 2.25 16.45 5.95
C VAL A 277 0.80 16.64 5.50
N ASN A 278 0.56 16.76 4.19
CA ASN A 278 -0.79 16.84 3.66
C ASN A 278 -1.58 15.60 4.10
N VAL A 279 -2.62 15.80 4.89
CA VAL A 279 -3.52 14.75 5.38
C VAL A 279 -4.95 15.25 5.40
N ASN A 280 -5.89 14.33 5.24
CA ASN A 280 -7.32 14.61 5.26
C ASN A 280 -7.94 14.21 6.61
N THR A 281 -9.11 14.75 6.95
CA THR A 281 -9.93 14.36 8.09
C THR A 281 -10.33 12.88 8.00
N VAL A 282 -10.25 12.17 9.12
CA VAL A 282 -10.75 10.82 9.31
C VAL A 282 -12.26 10.88 9.52
N ARG A 283 -13.00 10.33 8.55
CA ARG A 283 -14.45 10.13 8.63
C ARG A 283 -14.76 8.86 9.41
N GLU A 284 -15.99 8.69 9.87
CA GLU A 284 -16.38 7.46 10.59
C GLU A 284 -16.29 6.20 9.71
N ILE A 285 -16.54 6.35 8.40
CA ILE A 285 -16.38 5.29 7.39
C ILE A 285 -14.92 4.86 7.20
N ASP A 286 -13.93 5.68 7.58
CA ASP A 286 -12.51 5.36 7.44
C ASP A 286 -11.97 4.45 8.56
N LEU A 287 -12.66 4.43 9.71
CA LEU A 287 -12.21 3.70 10.89
C LEU A 287 -12.49 2.21 10.74
N GLY A 288 -11.42 1.43 10.73
CA GLY A 288 -11.48 -0.01 10.94
C GLY A 288 -11.32 -0.34 12.42
N GLU A 289 -11.95 -1.43 12.86
CA GLU A 289 -11.57 -2.09 14.10
C GLU A 289 -10.15 -2.62 13.94
N ALA A 290 -9.28 -2.27 14.89
CA ALA A 290 -7.89 -2.68 14.92
C ALA A 290 -7.65 -3.48 16.20
N THR A 291 -7.21 -4.72 16.02
CA THR A 291 -6.68 -5.53 17.12
C THR A 291 -5.22 -5.81 16.80
N PHE A 292 -4.32 -4.97 17.30
CA PHE A 292 -2.88 -5.24 17.28
C PHE A 292 -2.54 -6.23 18.37
N LYS A 293 -1.55 -7.06 18.07
CA LYS A 293 -1.20 -8.25 18.81
C LYS A 293 0.33 -8.32 18.87
N GLU A 294 0.89 -9.27 19.60
CA GLU A 294 2.35 -9.36 19.70
C GLU A 294 2.96 -9.84 18.37
N GLY A 295 2.44 -10.93 17.82
CA GLY A 295 2.87 -11.51 16.54
C GLY A 295 2.26 -10.88 15.27
N GLY A 296 1.24 -10.03 15.37
CA GLY A 296 0.51 -9.53 14.20
C GLY A 296 -0.50 -8.42 14.50
N ALA A 297 -1.41 -8.23 13.54
CA ALA A 297 -2.52 -7.30 13.65
C ALA A 297 -3.69 -7.77 12.78
N GLU A 298 -4.88 -7.77 13.37
CA GLU A 298 -6.16 -8.01 12.72
C GLU A 298 -6.86 -6.67 12.49
N PHE A 299 -7.47 -6.55 11.32
CA PHE A 299 -8.18 -5.34 10.92
C PHE A 299 -9.51 -5.72 10.27
N SER A 300 -10.57 -4.98 10.61
CA SER A 300 -11.89 -5.13 10.02
C SER A 300 -12.45 -3.76 9.66
N TRP A 301 -12.95 -3.60 8.44
CA TRP A 301 -13.60 -2.36 7.97
C TRP A 301 -14.99 -2.69 7.44
N ASN A 302 -15.98 -1.93 7.90
CA ASN A 302 -17.32 -1.96 7.35
C ASN A 302 -17.97 -0.56 7.53
N PRO A 303 -18.20 0.20 6.45
CA PRO A 303 -17.80 -0.03 5.06
C PRO A 303 -16.27 0.02 4.82
N ILE A 304 -15.82 -0.44 3.64
CA ILE A 304 -14.45 -0.25 3.17
C ILE A 304 -14.35 1.14 2.50
N SER A 305 -13.66 2.09 3.14
CA SER A 305 -13.38 3.40 2.53
C SER A 305 -12.17 3.37 1.57
N SER A 306 -11.93 4.48 0.86
CA SER A 306 -10.71 4.69 0.05
C SER A 306 -9.42 4.57 0.86
N ARG A 307 -9.47 4.76 2.19
CA ARG A 307 -8.34 4.54 3.09
C ARG A 307 -8.16 3.07 3.46
N ALA A 308 -9.23 2.33 3.66
CA ALA A 308 -9.19 0.90 4.00
C ALA A 308 -8.51 0.08 2.88
N TRP A 309 -8.65 0.50 1.62
CA TRP A 309 -7.94 -0.08 0.47
C TRP A 309 -6.41 -0.07 0.58
N LEU A 310 -5.82 0.81 1.40
CA LEU A 310 -4.37 0.86 1.62
C LEU A 310 -3.83 -0.34 2.41
N TYR A 311 -4.72 -1.15 3.01
CA TYR A 311 -4.38 -2.43 3.65
C TYR A 311 -4.05 -3.56 2.67
N TYR A 312 -4.30 -3.41 1.35
CA TYR A 312 -4.16 -4.52 0.39
C TYR A 312 -3.05 -4.38 -0.68
N PRO A 313 -1.79 -3.98 -0.37
CA PRO A 313 -0.72 -3.78 -1.36
C PRO A 313 -0.40 -4.96 -2.31
N GLU A 314 -0.63 -6.23 -1.95
CA GLU A 314 -0.48 -7.36 -2.90
C GLU A 314 -1.48 -7.34 -4.05
N THR A 315 -2.62 -6.68 -3.88
CA THR A 315 -3.63 -6.51 -4.94
C THR A 315 -3.45 -5.22 -5.73
N SER A 316 -2.53 -4.34 -5.29
CA SER A 316 -2.33 -2.99 -5.81
C SER A 316 -1.52 -2.93 -7.12
N PHE A 317 -2.01 -3.59 -8.17
CA PHE A 317 -1.64 -3.27 -9.55
C PHE A 317 -2.38 -2.03 -10.09
N ILE A 318 -3.31 -1.46 -9.33
CA ILE A 318 -4.02 -0.23 -9.70
C ILE A 318 -3.07 0.97 -9.53
N PRO A 319 -2.63 1.66 -10.60
CA PRO A 319 -1.66 2.77 -10.53
C PRO A 319 -2.24 4.07 -9.94
N ILE A 320 -3.48 4.01 -9.43
CA ILE A 320 -4.23 5.14 -8.86
C ILE A 320 -3.92 5.32 -7.37
N PHE A 321 -3.38 4.30 -6.68
CA PHE A 321 -2.94 4.47 -5.30
C PHE A 321 -1.85 5.55 -5.25
N PRO A 322 -2.03 6.65 -4.50
CA PRO A 322 -1.04 7.70 -4.47
C PRO A 322 0.28 7.12 -3.97
N LYS A 323 1.39 7.46 -4.63
CA LYS A 323 2.72 7.03 -4.20
C LYS A 323 2.91 7.43 -2.74
N ARG A 324 3.23 6.45 -1.89
CA ARG A 324 3.44 6.66 -0.45
C ARG A 324 4.49 7.75 -0.23
N ARG A 325 4.10 8.88 0.37
CA ARG A 325 5.03 9.97 0.69
C ARG A 325 5.91 9.53 1.85
N VAL A 326 7.21 9.44 1.62
CA VAL A 326 8.18 9.14 2.68
C VAL A 326 8.23 10.30 3.68
N ILE A 327 8.09 9.99 4.97
CA ILE A 327 8.30 10.92 6.09
C ILE A 327 9.35 10.35 7.05
N THR A 328 10.12 11.22 7.71
CA THR A 328 11.15 10.79 8.66
C THR A 328 10.52 10.23 9.93
N GLN A 329 11.18 9.26 10.57
CA GLN A 329 10.68 8.66 11.81
C GLN A 329 10.65 9.69 12.96
N ASP A 330 11.57 10.65 12.97
CA ASP A 330 11.62 11.68 14.02
C ASP A 330 10.43 12.65 13.97
N LYS A 331 9.86 12.90 12.79
CA LYS A 331 8.57 13.60 12.66
C LYS A 331 7.41 12.83 13.32
N ILE A 332 7.49 11.49 13.37
CA ILE A 332 6.47 10.65 14.02
C ILE A 332 6.74 10.49 15.53
N LYS A 333 7.99 10.39 15.98
CA LYS A 333 8.32 10.28 17.41
C LYS A 333 7.72 11.43 18.23
N ASN A 334 7.89 12.66 17.75
CA ASN A 334 7.43 13.85 18.46
C ASN A 334 5.94 14.18 18.21
N LEU A 335 5.27 13.47 17.29
CA LEU A 335 3.90 13.75 16.87
C LEU A 335 2.90 13.61 18.02
N ALA A 336 3.00 12.54 18.82
CA ALA A 336 2.07 12.28 19.92
C ALA A 336 2.19 13.36 21.02
N ARG A 337 3.42 13.64 21.49
CA ARG A 337 3.71 14.70 22.49
C ARG A 337 3.25 16.07 22.00
N LEU A 338 3.52 16.42 20.73
CA LEU A 338 3.08 17.69 20.16
C LEU A 338 1.55 17.76 20.04
N ALA A 339 0.90 16.71 19.54
CA ALA A 339 -0.56 16.67 19.45
C ALA A 339 -1.22 16.79 20.83
N GLU A 340 -0.61 16.21 21.87
CA GLU A 340 -1.10 16.28 23.25
C GLU A 340 -0.95 17.68 23.84
N ILE A 341 0.23 18.31 23.68
CA ILE A 341 0.49 19.71 24.09
C ILE A 341 -0.44 20.70 23.38
N LEU A 342 -0.66 20.54 22.07
CA LEU A 342 -1.51 21.45 21.30
C LEU A 342 -3.00 21.26 21.59
N THR A 343 -3.44 20.03 21.86
CA THR A 343 -4.86 19.71 22.10
C THR A 343 -5.19 19.44 23.56
N SER A 344 -4.32 19.86 24.48
CA SER A 344 -4.65 20.11 25.88
C SER A 344 -5.40 21.43 26.08
N ASP A 345 -5.31 22.32 25.08
CA ASP A 345 -6.05 23.57 24.99
C ASP A 345 -7.22 23.40 24.02
N ASP A 346 -8.45 23.65 24.49
CA ASP A 346 -9.67 23.42 23.71
C ASP A 346 -9.83 24.42 22.56
N GLU A 347 -9.27 25.62 22.69
CA GLU A 347 -9.32 26.66 21.66
C GLU A 347 -8.45 26.26 20.46
N ILE A 348 -7.19 25.92 20.74
CA ILE A 348 -6.21 25.46 19.74
C ILE A 348 -6.64 24.13 19.12
N LYS A 349 -7.17 23.21 19.92
CA LYS A 349 -7.81 21.97 19.42
C LYS A 349 -8.91 22.28 18.42
N THR A 350 -9.80 23.23 18.73
CA THR A 350 -10.92 23.60 17.85
C THR A 350 -10.41 24.22 16.55
N ILE A 351 -9.46 25.15 16.61
CA ILE A 351 -8.79 25.75 15.45
C ILE A 351 -8.15 24.66 14.57
N LEU A 352 -7.41 23.73 15.17
CA LEU A 352 -6.71 22.64 14.47
C LEU A 352 -7.69 21.68 13.77
N LEU A 353 -8.79 21.32 14.42
CA LEU A 353 -9.81 20.44 13.83
C LEU A 353 -10.57 21.13 12.69
N LEU A 354 -10.97 22.40 12.86
CA LEU A 354 -11.57 23.20 11.79
C LEU A 354 -10.62 23.36 10.60
N LEU A 355 -9.33 23.55 10.84
CA LEU A 355 -8.32 23.68 9.78
C LEU A 355 -8.13 22.37 9.00
N LEU A 356 -8.11 21.23 9.69
CA LEU A 356 -8.07 19.91 9.06
C LEU A 356 -9.30 19.68 8.17
N GLU A 357 -10.49 20.06 8.63
CA GLU A 357 -11.72 20.00 7.83
C GLU A 357 -11.65 20.91 6.60
N ALA A 358 -11.26 22.18 6.79
CA ALA A 358 -11.18 23.17 5.72
C ALA A 358 -10.16 22.74 4.63
N HIS A 359 -9.00 22.21 5.03
CA HIS A 359 -8.02 21.61 4.13
C HIS A 359 -8.58 20.40 3.37
N THR A 360 -9.31 19.52 4.06
CA THR A 360 -9.90 18.31 3.46
C THR A 360 -10.94 18.64 2.42
N TYR A 361 -11.87 19.54 2.73
CA TYR A 361 -12.87 20.02 1.78
C TYR A 361 -12.21 20.69 0.57
N PHE A 362 -11.15 21.48 0.78
CA PHE A 362 -10.41 22.10 -0.34
C PHE A 362 -9.71 21.07 -1.22
N ALA A 363 -9.04 20.08 -0.63
CA ALA A 363 -8.41 18.97 -1.36
C ALA A 363 -9.42 18.13 -2.14
N ASN A 364 -10.67 18.06 -1.69
CA ASN A 364 -11.80 17.41 -2.36
C ASN A 364 -12.52 18.32 -3.38
N THR A 365 -12.09 19.57 -3.58
CA THR A 365 -12.78 20.61 -4.38
C THR A 365 -14.17 21.06 -3.86
N GLU A 366 -14.48 20.75 -2.61
CA GLU A 366 -15.71 21.13 -1.90
C GLU A 366 -15.61 22.57 -1.37
N TYR A 367 -15.46 23.54 -2.29
CA TYR A 367 -15.09 24.92 -1.99
C TYR A 367 -16.06 25.67 -1.06
N LYS A 368 -17.36 25.36 -1.07
CA LYS A 368 -18.33 25.99 -0.15
C LYS A 368 -18.00 25.63 1.30
N GLN A 369 -17.84 24.33 1.56
CA GLN A 369 -17.53 23.78 2.88
C GLN A 369 -16.15 24.23 3.36
N ALA A 370 -15.15 24.24 2.47
CA ALA A 370 -13.82 24.75 2.77
C ALA A 370 -13.83 26.23 3.21
N LEU A 371 -14.55 27.09 2.49
CA LEU A 371 -14.66 28.50 2.84
C LEU A 371 -15.43 28.71 4.14
N LEU A 372 -16.51 27.97 4.38
CA LEU A 372 -17.28 28.06 5.63
C LEU A 372 -16.42 27.65 6.86
N MET A 373 -15.68 26.55 6.77
CA MET A 373 -14.80 26.10 7.87
C MET A 373 -13.64 27.07 8.11
N GLY A 374 -13.01 27.58 7.03
CA GLY A 374 -11.98 28.62 7.13
C GLY A 374 -12.52 29.92 7.73
N TRP A 375 -13.72 30.34 7.33
CA TRP A 375 -14.36 31.55 7.84
C TRP A 375 -14.69 31.46 9.34
N ILE A 376 -15.11 30.30 9.85
CA ILE A 376 -15.33 30.12 11.31
C ILE A 376 -14.04 30.40 12.10
N ILE A 377 -12.87 29.99 11.59
CA ILE A 377 -11.57 30.29 12.22
C ILE A 377 -11.31 31.81 12.24
N LEU A 378 -11.66 32.52 11.16
CA LEU A 378 -11.46 33.96 11.06
C LEU A 378 -12.46 34.77 11.91
N GLU A 379 -13.73 34.37 11.93
CA GLU A 379 -14.81 35.06 12.66
C GLU A 379 -14.69 34.88 14.17
N GLU A 380 -14.56 33.63 14.65
CA GLU A 380 -14.65 33.32 16.08
C GLU A 380 -13.33 33.44 16.86
N PHE A 381 -12.18 33.40 16.19
CA PHE A 381 -10.88 33.53 16.86
C PHE A 381 -10.23 34.86 16.46
N TYR A 382 -9.89 35.05 15.19
CA TYR A 382 -9.12 36.22 14.76
C TYR A 382 -9.84 37.57 14.94
N VAL A 383 -10.99 37.78 14.28
CA VAL A 383 -11.71 39.07 14.32
C VAL A 383 -12.28 39.35 15.71
N LYS A 384 -12.78 38.31 16.39
CA LYS A 384 -13.30 38.40 17.75
C LYS A 384 -12.22 38.81 18.75
N ASP A 385 -11.05 38.18 18.75
CA ASP A 385 -10.00 38.49 19.73
C ASP A 385 -9.33 39.83 19.45
N LEU A 386 -9.14 40.21 18.19
CA LEU A 386 -8.72 41.58 17.85
C LEU A 386 -9.70 42.61 18.43
N TRP A 387 -11.00 42.36 18.30
CA TRP A 387 -12.03 43.24 18.86
C TRP A 387 -12.03 43.25 20.40
N LEU A 388 -12.02 42.09 21.06
CA LEU A 388 -11.99 41.98 22.53
C LEU A 388 -10.71 42.61 23.13
N SER A 389 -9.56 42.40 22.49
CA SER A 389 -8.27 43.02 22.84
C SER A 389 -8.26 44.54 22.61
N HIS A 390 -9.08 45.05 21.68
CA HIS A 390 -9.23 46.49 21.48
C HIS A 390 -10.16 47.11 22.52
N ILE A 391 -11.37 46.58 22.73
CA ILE A 391 -12.35 47.17 23.64
C ILE A 391 -11.90 47.13 25.10
N SER A 392 -11.10 46.14 25.51
CA SER A 392 -10.47 46.09 26.84
C SER A 392 -9.46 47.22 27.10
N LYS A 393 -8.92 47.85 26.04
CA LYS A 393 -8.08 49.06 26.14
C LYS A 393 -8.91 50.36 26.16
N ILE A 394 -10.15 50.31 25.65
CA ILE A 394 -11.06 51.48 25.57
C ILE A 394 -11.88 51.63 26.86
N THR A 395 -12.31 50.52 27.48
CA THR A 395 -13.22 50.56 28.63
C THR A 395 -12.97 49.42 29.62
N SER A 396 -12.92 49.77 30.90
CA SER A 396 -12.96 48.83 32.04
C SER A 396 -14.37 48.59 32.58
N ASP A 397 -15.35 49.41 32.18
CA ASP A 397 -16.75 49.23 32.54
C ASP A 397 -17.34 47.94 31.94
N LYS A 398 -17.86 47.07 32.82
CA LYS A 398 -18.32 45.71 32.46
C LYS A 398 -19.56 45.73 31.57
N ASP A 399 -20.48 46.65 31.79
CA ASP A 399 -21.73 46.74 31.02
C ASP A 399 -21.47 47.25 29.60
N ARG A 400 -20.62 48.27 29.45
CA ARG A 400 -20.15 48.77 28.16
C ARG A 400 -19.34 47.72 27.42
N TYR A 401 -18.42 47.03 28.10
CA TYR A 401 -17.66 45.91 27.51
C TYR A 401 -18.60 44.82 26.98
N SER A 402 -19.58 44.38 27.79
CA SER A 402 -20.57 43.36 27.41
C SER A 402 -21.42 43.78 26.20
N LYS A 403 -21.82 45.06 26.12
CA LYS A 403 -22.54 45.62 24.97
C LYS A 403 -21.68 45.62 23.69
N LEU A 404 -20.41 46.03 23.78
CA LEU A 404 -19.49 46.07 22.64
C LEU A 404 -19.08 44.66 22.16
N ALA A 405 -18.91 43.70 23.08
CA ALA A 405 -18.57 42.32 22.72
C ALA A 405 -19.65 41.64 21.84
N ARG A 406 -20.91 42.05 21.99
CA ARG A 406 -22.08 41.52 21.23
C ARG A 406 -22.23 42.12 19.82
N TRP A 407 -21.36 43.02 19.39
CA TRP A 407 -21.38 43.59 18.04
C TRP A 407 -21.27 42.50 16.96
N THR A 408 -21.92 42.72 15.82
CA THR A 408 -21.84 41.81 14.67
C THR A 408 -20.44 41.82 14.04
N VAL A 409 -20.08 40.78 13.29
CA VAL A 409 -18.78 40.72 12.60
C VAL A 409 -18.55 41.93 11.68
N ASP A 410 -19.60 42.43 11.02
CA ASP A 410 -19.58 43.67 10.23
C ASP A 410 -19.15 44.87 11.07
N GLN A 411 -19.85 45.12 12.19
CA GLN A 411 -19.54 46.23 13.10
C GLN A 411 -18.13 46.13 13.68
N ARG A 412 -17.65 44.91 13.97
CA ARG A 412 -16.27 44.66 14.44
C ARG A 412 -15.24 45.00 13.36
N LEU A 413 -15.45 44.53 12.12
CA LEU A 413 -14.52 44.78 11.00
C LEU A 413 -14.41 46.28 10.65
N GLU A 414 -15.55 46.98 10.56
CA GLU A 414 -15.55 48.45 10.34
C GLU A 414 -14.78 49.17 11.44
N ALA A 415 -15.07 48.87 12.71
CA ALA A 415 -14.45 49.54 13.84
C ALA A 415 -12.94 49.24 13.97
N LEU A 416 -12.52 47.99 13.70
CA LEU A 416 -11.10 47.62 13.69
C LEU A 416 -10.31 48.31 12.57
N ASN A 417 -10.93 48.54 11.40
CA ASN A 417 -10.32 49.31 10.31
C ASN A 417 -10.24 50.81 10.65
N ILE A 418 -11.34 51.40 11.15
CA ILE A 418 -11.35 52.81 11.60
C ILE A 418 -10.30 53.05 12.69
N ALA A 419 -10.12 52.09 13.62
CA ALA A 419 -9.11 52.14 14.66
C ALA A 419 -7.67 51.82 14.18
N GLN A 420 -7.46 51.56 12.88
CA GLN A 420 -6.17 51.22 12.28
C GLN A 420 -5.51 49.97 12.90
N ILE A 421 -6.32 49.00 13.34
CA ILE A 421 -5.86 47.71 13.87
C ILE A 421 -5.77 46.66 12.77
N LEU A 422 -6.70 46.71 11.80
CA LEU A 422 -6.58 46.03 10.51
C LEU A 422 -6.02 47.03 9.50
N THR A 423 -5.15 46.59 8.60
CA THR A 423 -4.82 47.42 7.43
C THR A 423 -5.97 47.42 6.42
N ASN A 424 -5.97 48.38 5.50
CA ASN A 424 -6.97 48.42 4.42
C ASN A 424 -6.98 47.12 3.60
N GLU A 425 -5.81 46.51 3.37
CA GLU A 425 -5.65 45.25 2.63
C GLU A 425 -6.27 44.07 3.40
N GLU A 426 -6.02 43.99 4.72
CA GLU A 426 -6.60 42.96 5.59
C GLU A 426 -8.12 43.10 5.69
N TYR A 427 -8.62 44.31 5.94
CA TYR A 427 -10.04 44.62 5.98
C TYR A 427 -10.73 44.27 4.65
N ASN A 428 -10.17 44.70 3.52
CA ASN A 428 -10.72 44.41 2.19
C ASN A 428 -10.77 42.90 1.91
N LEU A 429 -9.73 42.15 2.31
CA LEU A 429 -9.70 40.69 2.18
C LEU A 429 -10.75 40.01 3.06
N LEU A 430 -10.85 40.40 4.34
CA LEU A 430 -11.86 39.86 5.26
C LEU A 430 -13.28 40.14 4.77
N MET A 431 -13.55 41.35 4.26
CA MET A 431 -14.84 41.71 3.66
C MET A 431 -15.13 40.90 2.38
N LYS A 432 -14.13 40.66 1.53
CA LYS A 432 -14.25 39.79 0.34
C LYS A 432 -14.63 38.35 0.72
N ILE A 433 -13.97 37.76 1.72
CA ILE A 433 -14.27 36.41 2.22
C ILE A 433 -15.66 36.37 2.86
N LYS A 434 -16.00 37.36 3.70
CA LYS A 434 -17.31 37.49 4.35
C LYS A 434 -18.45 37.56 3.33
N ASN A 435 -18.28 38.35 2.27
CA ASN A 435 -19.28 38.50 1.22
C ASN A 435 -19.46 37.17 0.46
N ALA A 436 -18.38 36.45 0.16
CA ALA A 436 -18.47 35.10 -0.41
C ALA A 436 -19.20 34.11 0.53
N ARG A 437 -18.93 34.15 1.84
CA ARG A 437 -19.67 33.37 2.86
C ARG A 437 -21.16 33.72 2.89
N ASN A 438 -21.51 35.00 2.84
CA ASN A 438 -22.90 35.44 2.82
C ASN A 438 -23.62 34.97 1.53
N ASN A 439 -22.95 35.00 0.37
CA ASN A 439 -23.50 34.46 -0.87
C ASN A 439 -23.70 32.93 -0.81
N ILE A 440 -22.79 32.17 -0.19
CA ILE A 440 -22.99 30.72 0.05
C ILE A 440 -24.23 30.49 0.92
N VAL A 441 -24.35 31.20 2.05
CA VAL A 441 -25.41 30.96 3.05
C VAL A 441 -26.78 31.43 2.55
N HIS A 442 -26.88 32.61 1.94
CA HIS A 442 -28.16 33.22 1.57
C HIS A 442 -28.62 32.88 0.15
N ARG A 443 -27.71 32.47 -0.75
CA ARG A 443 -28.01 32.22 -2.17
C ARG A 443 -27.54 30.87 -2.69
N GLY A 444 -26.79 30.11 -1.89
CA GLY A 444 -26.22 28.83 -2.31
C GLY A 444 -25.13 28.95 -3.38
N GLU A 445 -24.55 30.12 -3.61
CA GLU A 445 -23.51 30.34 -4.62
C GLU A 445 -22.24 29.49 -4.33
N THR A 446 -21.48 29.13 -5.37
CA THR A 446 -20.18 28.45 -5.23
C THR A 446 -19.07 29.50 -5.29
N PRO A 447 -18.20 29.61 -4.27
CA PRO A 447 -17.09 30.56 -4.29
C PRO A 447 -16.03 30.13 -5.31
N SER A 448 -15.26 31.09 -5.84
CA SER A 448 -14.10 30.77 -6.69
C SER A 448 -12.99 30.08 -5.88
N LYS A 449 -12.13 29.31 -6.54
CA LYS A 449 -11.03 28.59 -5.88
C LYS A 449 -10.07 29.56 -5.18
N GLU A 450 -9.84 30.72 -5.78
CA GLU A 450 -8.89 31.74 -5.36
C GLU A 450 -9.30 32.36 -4.02
N ILE A 451 -10.58 32.70 -3.84
CA ILE A 451 -11.06 33.24 -2.55
C ILE A 451 -11.05 32.19 -1.43
N VAL A 452 -11.22 30.90 -1.77
CA VAL A 452 -11.03 29.82 -0.78
C VAL A 452 -9.56 29.66 -0.42
N GLU A 453 -8.65 29.71 -1.39
CA GLU A 453 -7.20 29.69 -1.12
C GLU A 453 -6.74 30.87 -0.26
N GLU A 454 -7.22 32.08 -0.53
CA GLU A 454 -6.94 33.27 0.28
C GLU A 454 -7.46 33.10 1.73
N CYS A 455 -8.70 32.62 1.89
CA CYS A 455 -9.29 32.31 3.19
C CYS A 455 -8.47 31.28 3.98
N LEU A 456 -8.07 30.18 3.33
CA LEU A 456 -7.25 29.13 3.98
C LEU A 456 -5.84 29.61 4.32
N LYS A 457 -5.20 30.42 3.46
CA LYS A 457 -3.88 31.02 3.75
C LYS A 457 -3.95 31.89 5.01
N LEU A 458 -5.00 32.71 5.15
CA LEU A 458 -5.20 33.54 6.33
C LEU A 458 -5.51 32.68 7.57
N ALA A 459 -6.41 31.69 7.47
CA ALA A 459 -6.73 30.79 8.58
C ALA A 459 -5.52 29.97 9.07
N ILE A 460 -4.63 29.53 8.17
CA ILE A 460 -3.36 28.88 8.53
C ILE A 460 -2.44 29.85 9.27
N SER A 461 -2.37 31.12 8.86
CA SER A 461 -1.58 32.16 9.54
C SER A 461 -2.09 32.41 10.96
N VAL A 462 -3.42 32.55 11.11
CA VAL A 462 -4.10 32.66 12.41
C VAL A 462 -3.77 31.46 13.28
N ALA A 463 -4.00 30.23 12.81
CA ALA A 463 -3.71 29.02 13.58
C ALA A 463 -2.26 28.95 14.06
N ARG A 464 -1.29 29.30 13.20
CA ARG A 464 0.13 29.37 13.57
C ARG A 464 0.43 30.43 14.64
N SER A 465 -0.29 31.56 14.65
CA SER A 465 -0.15 32.60 15.66
C SER A 465 -0.59 32.11 17.05
N TYR A 466 -1.76 31.46 17.16
CA TYR A 466 -2.23 30.87 18.43
C TYR A 466 -1.28 29.79 18.93
N ILE A 467 -0.89 28.88 18.04
CA ILE A 467 0.06 27.80 18.33
C ILE A 467 1.42 28.36 18.78
N GLY A 468 1.93 29.41 18.13
CA GLY A 468 3.19 30.06 18.50
C GLY A 468 3.16 30.67 19.90
N LYS A 469 2.06 31.35 20.26
CA LYS A 469 1.85 31.88 21.63
C LYS A 469 1.83 30.75 22.67
N HIS A 470 1.07 29.69 22.41
CA HIS A 470 0.91 28.55 23.31
C HIS A 470 2.20 27.75 23.52
N LEU A 471 2.90 27.41 22.43
CA LEU A 471 4.20 26.74 22.52
C LEU A 471 5.27 27.63 23.16
N GLY A 472 5.16 28.96 23.03
CA GLY A 472 5.98 29.92 23.78
C GLY A 472 5.77 29.82 25.30
N ALA A 473 4.53 29.69 25.75
CA ALA A 473 4.20 29.48 27.16
C ALA A 473 4.62 28.08 27.67
N LYS A 474 4.46 27.05 26.83
CA LYS A 474 4.77 25.64 27.14
C LYS A 474 6.17 25.18 26.72
N LEU A 475 7.09 26.09 26.44
CA LEU A 475 8.39 25.73 25.83
C LEU A 475 9.25 24.82 26.73
N HIS A 476 9.00 24.85 28.04
CA HIS A 476 9.59 23.95 29.04
C HIS A 476 9.03 22.51 29.00
N GLU A 477 7.81 22.30 28.48
CA GLU A 477 7.18 20.98 28.34
C GLU A 477 7.64 20.19 27.10
N LEU A 478 8.54 20.75 26.28
CA LEU A 478 9.00 20.15 25.02
C LEU A 478 10.36 19.44 25.09
N TRP A 479 11.15 19.70 26.14
CA TRP A 479 12.49 19.11 26.34
C TRP A 479 12.45 17.82 27.17
#